data_AF-A0A969I4Z8-F1
#
_entry.id   AF-A0A969I4Z8-F1
#
_cell.length_a   1.000
_cell.length_b   1.000
_cell.length_c   1.000
_cell.angle_alpha   90.00
_cell.angle_beta   90.00
_cell.angle_gamma   90.00
#
_symmetry.space_group_name_H-M   'P 1'
#
loop_
_entity.id
_entity.type
_entity.pdbx_description
1 polymer ?
#
loop_
_entity_poly.entity_id
_entity_poly.type
_entity_poly.pdbx_seq_one_letter_code
_entity_poly.pdbx_strand_id
1 'polypeptide(L)'
;MRQQQRITADRDTPIEYHQFSQSTALRMAMRIAGILTWPIVLPLALLSRLSDFVFLTCTQLIAFVPYLVGTIVRYEFYRFTLRACGQNVMIGFGTVFLYRDVQVGDHVLIGMYNTIHHCDFGSYVLTAEGCRFLSGPAYHNFDRTDVPMALQGGRLRRIVIESDCWVAPTRWSWQAWPLAPWLQLAP
;
A
#
# COMPACT_ATOMS: atom_id res chain seq x y z
N MET A 1 26.16 -7.94 -16.20
CA MET A 1 25.24 -6.83 -15.90
C MET A 1 24.52 -6.46 -17.20
N ARG A 2 23.19 -6.55 -17.28
CA ARG A 2 22.46 -5.99 -18.44
C ARG A 2 22.62 -4.47 -18.38
N GLN A 3 23.07 -3.86 -19.47
CA GLN A 3 23.08 -2.40 -19.59
C GLN A 3 21.64 -1.91 -19.51
N GLN A 4 21.34 -1.11 -18.50
CA GLN A 4 20.03 -0.50 -18.36
C GLN A 4 19.86 0.52 -19.49
N GLN A 5 18.86 0.34 -20.34
CA GLN A 5 18.60 1.27 -21.44
C GLN A 5 18.26 2.65 -20.86
N ARG A 6 18.86 3.69 -21.43
CA ARG A 6 18.56 5.07 -21.04
C ARG A 6 17.11 5.40 -21.40
N ILE A 7 16.35 5.85 -20.42
CA ILE A 7 14.99 6.39 -20.63
C ILE A 7 15.13 7.73 -21.36
N THR A 8 14.44 7.87 -22.49
CA THR A 8 14.42 9.08 -23.32
C THR A 8 12.98 9.50 -23.56
N ALA A 9 12.73 10.80 -23.76
CA ALA A 9 11.36 11.35 -23.84
C ALA A 9 10.64 11.01 -25.15
N ASP A 10 11.37 10.58 -26.17
CA ASP A 10 10.92 10.33 -27.54
C ASP A 10 10.40 8.91 -27.78
N ARG A 11 10.54 8.00 -26.80
CA ARG A 11 10.14 6.59 -26.95
C ARG A 11 9.80 5.93 -25.62
N ASP A 12 8.81 5.07 -25.67
CA ASP A 12 8.50 4.18 -24.56
C ASP A 12 9.56 3.08 -24.43
N THR A 13 9.98 2.81 -23.19
CA THR A 13 10.91 1.73 -22.89
C THR A 13 10.14 0.59 -22.23
N PRO A 14 10.26 -0.66 -22.71
CA PRO A 14 9.58 -1.78 -22.08
C PRO A 14 10.06 -1.97 -20.64
N ILE A 15 9.11 -2.16 -19.73
CA ILE A 15 9.37 -2.45 -18.32
C ILE A 15 9.04 -3.91 -18.07
N GLU A 16 9.99 -4.63 -17.47
CA GLU A 16 9.75 -5.96 -16.94
C GLU A 16 9.66 -5.88 -15.41
N TYR A 17 8.53 -6.29 -14.85
CA TYR A 17 8.36 -6.35 -13.41
C TYR A 17 9.07 -7.58 -12.86
N HIS A 18 10.33 -7.39 -12.42
CA HIS A 18 11.15 -8.45 -11.85
C HIS A 18 10.56 -9.11 -10.60
N GLN A 19 9.58 -8.48 -9.94
CA GLN A 19 8.82 -9.10 -8.86
C GLN A 19 8.11 -10.40 -9.30
N PHE A 20 7.70 -10.50 -10.57
CA PHE A 20 7.00 -11.68 -11.09
C PHE A 20 7.92 -12.68 -11.78
N SER A 21 9.13 -12.28 -12.15
CA SER A 21 10.10 -13.12 -12.87
C SER A 21 11.33 -13.54 -12.03
N GLN A 22 11.23 -13.49 -10.70
CA GLN A 22 12.34 -13.87 -9.82
C GLN A 22 12.80 -15.32 -10.03
N SER A 23 14.10 -15.58 -9.85
CA SER A 23 14.63 -16.95 -9.85
C SER A 23 14.24 -17.70 -8.57
N THR A 24 14.23 -19.04 -8.63
CA THR A 24 13.93 -19.87 -7.44
C THR A 24 14.92 -19.61 -6.29
N ALA A 25 16.20 -19.40 -6.62
CA ALA A 25 17.22 -19.07 -5.62
C ALA A 25 16.92 -17.75 -4.90
N LEU A 26 16.52 -16.70 -5.64
CA LEU A 26 16.15 -15.41 -5.03
C LEU A 26 14.91 -15.55 -4.15
N ARG A 27 13.89 -16.30 -4.60
CA ARG A 27 12.70 -16.60 -3.78
C ARG A 27 13.07 -17.31 -2.48
N MET A 28 13.96 -18.29 -2.54
CA MET A 28 14.43 -19.00 -1.34
C MET A 28 15.21 -18.07 -0.40
N ALA A 29 16.11 -17.24 -0.94
CA ALA A 29 16.86 -16.27 -0.16
C ALA A 29 15.94 -15.28 0.57
N MET A 30 14.94 -14.74 -0.13
CA MET A 30 13.95 -13.83 0.47
C MET A 30 13.11 -14.51 1.56
N ARG A 31 12.74 -15.79 1.39
CA ARG A 31 12.05 -16.57 2.43
C ARG A 31 12.91 -16.78 3.67
N ILE A 32 14.18 -17.13 3.49
CA ILE A 32 15.13 -17.27 4.60
C ILE A 32 15.28 -15.93 5.33
N ALA A 33 15.47 -14.84 4.58
CA ALA A 33 15.53 -13.50 5.16
C ALA A 33 14.26 -13.14 5.93
N GLY A 34 13.07 -13.51 5.42
CA GLY A 34 11.79 -13.39 6.13
C GLY A 34 11.78 -14.13 7.46
N ILE A 35 12.17 -15.40 7.48
CA ILE A 35 12.23 -16.23 8.71
C ILE A 35 13.18 -15.60 9.74
N LEU A 36 14.30 -15.03 9.32
CA LEU A 36 15.24 -14.35 10.22
C LEU A 36 14.62 -13.12 10.92
N THR A 37 13.54 -12.53 10.39
CA THR A 37 12.82 -11.43 11.05
C THR A 37 11.82 -11.89 12.10
N TRP A 38 11.44 -13.18 12.14
CA TRP A 38 10.38 -13.69 13.01
C TRP A 38 10.59 -13.46 14.51
N PRO A 39 11.81 -13.52 15.08
CA PRO A 39 12.02 -13.18 16.50
C PRO A 39 11.55 -11.77 16.89
N ILE A 40 11.53 -10.84 15.94
CA ILE A 40 11.03 -9.46 16.14
C ILE A 40 9.57 -9.36 15.70
N VAL A 41 9.23 -9.94 14.55
CA VAL A 41 7.90 -9.82 13.95
C VAL A 41 6.83 -10.56 14.73
N LEU A 42 7.09 -11.76 15.23
CA LEU A 42 6.07 -12.57 15.91
C LEU A 42 5.60 -11.95 17.24
N PRO A 43 6.47 -11.44 18.13
CA PRO A 43 6.00 -10.72 19.31
C PRO A 43 5.15 -9.50 18.97
N LEU A 44 5.55 -8.72 17.96
CA LEU A 44 4.77 -7.57 17.48
C LEU A 44 3.42 -8.00 16.90
N ALA A 45 3.40 -9.07 16.11
CA ALA A 45 2.18 -9.62 15.53
C ALA A 45 1.23 -10.12 16.62
N LEU A 46 1.72 -10.82 17.64
CA LEU A 46 0.92 -11.27 18.79
C LEU A 46 0.38 -10.09 19.60
N LEU A 47 1.24 -9.10 19.90
CA LEU A 47 0.87 -7.88 20.61
C LEU A 47 -0.22 -7.11 19.86
N SER A 48 -0.12 -7.02 18.54
CA SER A 48 -1.11 -6.35 17.68
C SER A 48 -2.53 -6.92 17.80
N ARG A 49 -2.69 -8.17 18.27
CA ARG A 49 -4.01 -8.80 18.44
C ARG A 49 -4.80 -8.23 19.60
N LEU A 50 -4.15 -7.60 20.58
CA LEU A 50 -4.77 -7.10 21.80
C LEU A 50 -5.85 -6.04 21.54
N SER A 51 -5.64 -5.14 20.57
CA SER A 51 -6.63 -4.14 20.17
C SER A 51 -6.31 -3.55 18.81
N ASP A 52 -7.28 -2.91 18.17
CA ASP A 52 -7.07 -2.22 16.89
C ASP A 52 -6.11 -1.02 17.04
N PHE A 53 -6.11 -0.38 18.20
CA PHE A 53 -5.16 0.70 18.50
C PHE A 53 -3.71 0.21 18.53
N VAL A 54 -3.46 -0.94 19.17
CA VAL A 54 -2.13 -1.55 19.22
C VAL A 54 -1.70 -2.03 17.83
N PHE A 55 -2.63 -2.62 17.07
CA PHE A 55 -2.38 -2.96 15.67
C PHE A 55 -1.94 -1.76 14.84
N LEU A 56 -2.68 -0.65 14.90
CA LEU A 56 -2.35 0.58 14.18
C LEU A 56 -0.98 1.12 14.62
N THR A 57 -0.69 1.10 15.92
CA THR A 57 0.62 1.52 16.45
C THR A 57 1.75 0.67 15.87
N CYS A 58 1.63 -0.66 15.90
CA CYS A 58 2.63 -1.57 15.32
C CYS A 58 2.81 -1.33 13.82
N THR A 59 1.70 -1.20 13.09
CA THR A 59 1.68 -0.88 11.66
C THR A 59 2.46 0.42 11.35
N GLN A 60 2.25 1.48 12.12
CA GLN A 60 2.96 2.75 11.95
C GLN A 60 4.46 2.61 12.25
N LEU A 61 4.82 1.89 13.31
CA LEU A 61 6.22 1.66 13.67
C LEU A 61 7.00 0.92 12.57
N ILE A 62 6.45 -0.19 12.06
CA ILE A 62 7.12 -0.95 10.99
C ILE A 62 7.12 -0.22 9.63
N ALA A 63 6.20 0.73 9.44
CA ALA A 63 6.15 1.55 8.24
C ALA A 63 7.39 2.47 8.11
N PHE A 64 8.03 2.84 9.22
CA PHE A 64 9.27 3.62 9.25
C PHE A 64 10.55 2.82 8.98
N VAL A 65 10.48 1.49 8.88
CA VAL A 65 11.67 0.68 8.57
C VAL A 65 11.99 0.82 7.06
N PRO A 66 13.15 1.38 6.67
CA PRO A 66 13.41 1.70 5.27
C PRO A 66 13.78 0.48 4.41
N TYR A 67 13.61 0.67 3.10
CA TYR A 67 14.20 -0.14 2.03
C TYR A 67 13.91 -1.66 2.14
N LEU A 68 14.83 -2.51 1.65
CA LEU A 68 14.67 -3.97 1.52
C LEU A 68 14.29 -4.66 2.84
N VAL A 69 14.96 -4.29 3.94
CA VAL A 69 14.66 -4.84 5.27
C VAL A 69 13.22 -4.51 5.67
N GLY A 70 12.81 -3.26 5.45
CA GLY A 70 11.44 -2.83 5.70
C GLY A 70 10.41 -3.62 4.89
N THR A 71 10.69 -3.88 3.62
CA THR A 71 9.77 -4.65 2.75
C THR A 71 9.56 -6.06 3.30
N ILE A 72 10.63 -6.73 3.75
CA ILE A 72 10.56 -8.08 4.33
C ILE A 72 9.81 -8.05 5.67
N VAL A 73 10.18 -7.16 6.59
CA VAL A 73 9.55 -7.04 7.91
C VAL A 73 8.06 -6.72 7.78
N ARG A 74 7.67 -5.80 6.90
CA ARG A 74 6.26 -5.48 6.64
C ARG A 74 5.52 -6.68 6.08
N TYR A 75 6.07 -7.34 5.06
CA TYR A 75 5.43 -8.54 4.49
C TYR A 75 5.18 -9.61 5.57
N GLU A 76 6.20 -9.96 6.36
CA GLU A 76 6.05 -10.96 7.41
C GLU A 76 5.06 -10.51 8.50
N PHE A 77 5.11 -9.25 8.94
CA PHE A 77 4.16 -8.74 9.93
C PHE A 77 2.72 -8.82 9.45
N TYR A 78 2.43 -8.35 8.24
CA TYR A 78 1.09 -8.39 7.69
C TYR A 78 0.64 -9.81 7.36
N ARG A 79 1.55 -10.71 7.00
CA ARG A 79 1.26 -12.15 6.83
C ARG A 79 0.77 -12.81 8.11
N PHE A 80 1.20 -12.36 9.28
CA PHE A 80 0.77 -12.88 10.57
C PHE A 80 -0.41 -12.13 11.20
N THR A 81 -0.76 -10.94 10.70
CA THR A 81 -1.74 -10.06 11.37
C THR A 81 -2.98 -9.77 10.55
N LEU A 82 -2.88 -9.70 9.22
CA LEU A 82 -4.04 -9.54 8.35
C LEU A 82 -4.90 -10.81 8.33
N ARG A 83 -6.16 -10.67 7.94
CA ARG A 83 -7.08 -11.80 7.76
C ARG A 83 -6.53 -12.83 6.77
N ALA A 84 -5.92 -12.36 5.68
CA ALA A 84 -5.13 -13.18 4.77
C ALA A 84 -4.07 -12.33 4.05
N CYS A 85 -2.91 -12.91 3.79
CA CYS A 85 -1.86 -12.32 2.96
C CYS A 85 -1.22 -13.43 2.14
N GLY A 86 -1.32 -13.33 0.82
CA GLY A 86 -0.77 -14.29 -0.13
C GLY A 86 0.76 -14.29 -0.19
N GLN A 87 1.29 -14.98 -1.18
CA GLN A 87 2.70 -15.05 -1.49
C GLN A 87 3.12 -13.87 -2.38
N ASN A 88 4.42 -13.52 -2.31
CA ASN A 88 5.02 -12.51 -3.18
C ASN A 88 4.34 -11.12 -3.10
N VAL A 89 3.92 -10.74 -1.90
CA VAL A 89 3.33 -9.43 -1.61
C VAL A 89 4.43 -8.45 -1.21
N MET A 90 4.48 -7.31 -1.88
CA MET A 90 5.41 -6.22 -1.56
C MET A 90 4.63 -5.04 -0.99
N ILE A 91 5.05 -4.55 0.17
CA ILE A 91 4.40 -3.43 0.86
C ILE A 91 5.42 -2.31 1.03
N GLY A 92 5.16 -1.20 0.34
CA GLY A 92 6.02 -0.03 0.30
C GLY A 92 6.22 0.62 1.67
N PHE A 93 7.31 1.38 1.78
CA PHE A 93 7.63 2.19 2.94
C PHE A 93 6.48 3.14 3.30
N GLY A 94 6.25 3.43 4.57
CA GLY A 94 5.20 4.37 4.97
C GLY A 94 3.75 3.89 4.73
N THR A 95 3.54 2.69 4.19
CA THR A 95 2.20 2.13 3.97
C THR A 95 1.63 1.55 5.26
N VAL A 96 0.38 1.91 5.54
CA VAL A 96 -0.32 1.54 6.78
C VAL A 96 -1.69 0.92 6.50
N PHE A 97 -1.95 -0.21 7.14
CA PHE A 97 -3.28 -0.81 7.28
C PHE A 97 -3.89 -0.37 8.61
N LEU A 98 -5.08 0.22 8.58
CA LEU A 98 -5.77 0.67 9.80
C LEU A 98 -6.49 -0.47 10.50
N TYR A 99 -6.92 -1.48 9.75
CA TYR A 99 -7.66 -2.62 10.27
C TYR A 99 -6.97 -3.92 9.87
N ARG A 100 -7.01 -4.90 10.77
CA ARG A 100 -6.51 -6.27 10.52
C ARG A 100 -7.43 -7.07 9.60
N ASP A 101 -8.70 -6.70 9.53
CA ASP A 101 -9.72 -7.36 8.69
C ASP A 101 -9.61 -6.91 7.23
N VAL A 102 -8.51 -7.31 6.60
CA VAL A 102 -8.14 -7.06 5.21
C VAL A 102 -7.51 -8.33 4.63
N GLN A 103 -7.82 -8.64 3.37
CA GLN A 103 -7.20 -9.72 2.60
C GLN A 103 -6.33 -9.14 1.50
N VAL A 104 -5.17 -9.77 1.29
CA VAL A 104 -4.28 -9.49 0.17
C VAL A 104 -4.00 -10.81 -0.55
N GLY A 105 -4.26 -10.87 -1.85
CA GLY A 105 -4.00 -12.04 -2.71
C GLY A 105 -2.51 -12.27 -2.99
N ASP A 106 -2.23 -13.14 -3.96
CA ASP A 106 -0.87 -13.43 -4.39
C ASP A 106 -0.35 -12.37 -5.37
N HIS A 107 0.97 -12.17 -5.40
CA HIS A 107 1.62 -11.32 -6.41
C HIS A 107 1.14 -9.86 -6.39
N VAL A 108 0.94 -9.30 -5.20
CA VAL A 108 0.48 -7.90 -5.04
C VAL A 108 1.66 -6.95 -4.80
N LEU A 109 1.64 -5.78 -5.44
CA LEU A 109 2.53 -4.66 -5.15
C LEU A 109 1.70 -3.51 -4.59
N ILE A 110 1.91 -3.21 -3.31
CA ILE A 110 1.37 -2.03 -2.64
C ILE A 110 2.48 -0.97 -2.57
N GLY A 111 2.27 0.17 -3.25
CA GLY A 111 3.24 1.28 -3.28
C GLY A 111 3.51 1.88 -1.91
N MET A 112 4.49 2.77 -1.80
CA MET A 112 4.80 3.50 -0.58
C MET A 112 3.69 4.50 -0.23
N TYR A 113 3.58 4.80 1.06
CA TYR A 113 2.68 5.80 1.63
C TYR A 113 1.19 5.58 1.36
N ASN A 114 0.78 4.33 1.12
CA ASN A 114 -0.63 3.99 0.97
C ASN A 114 -1.32 3.93 2.34
N THR A 115 -2.59 4.35 2.38
CA THR A 115 -3.45 4.19 3.57
C THR A 115 -4.59 3.26 3.23
N ILE A 116 -4.70 2.17 3.99
CA ILE A 116 -5.61 1.07 3.69
C ILE A 116 -6.56 0.88 4.88
N HIS A 117 -7.86 1.08 4.64
CA HIS A 117 -8.93 0.75 5.59
C HIS A 117 -9.48 -0.65 5.28
N HIS A 118 -10.81 -0.85 5.34
CA HIS A 118 -11.43 -2.12 4.93
C HIS A 118 -11.42 -2.24 3.40
N CYS A 119 -10.28 -2.64 2.83
CA CYS A 119 -10.10 -2.86 1.40
C CYS A 119 -9.39 -4.19 1.17
N ASP A 120 -10.08 -5.15 0.54
CA ASP A 120 -9.47 -6.41 0.12
C ASP A 120 -8.83 -6.23 -1.27
N PHE A 121 -7.71 -6.91 -1.51
CA PHE A 121 -6.98 -6.92 -2.78
C PHE A 121 -6.91 -8.35 -3.33
N GLY A 122 -7.30 -8.53 -4.59
CA GLY A 122 -7.12 -9.77 -5.34
C GLY A 122 -5.65 -10.07 -5.66
N SER A 123 -5.42 -11.05 -6.53
CA SER A 123 -4.07 -11.40 -6.96
C SER A 123 -3.62 -10.54 -8.14
N TYR A 124 -2.31 -10.36 -8.33
CA TYR A 124 -1.74 -9.54 -9.41
C TYR A 124 -2.20 -8.08 -9.38
N VAL A 125 -2.49 -7.55 -8.18
CA VAL A 125 -2.85 -6.14 -8.01
C VAL A 125 -1.60 -5.28 -7.89
N LEU A 126 -1.57 -4.19 -8.64
CA LEU A 126 -0.56 -3.15 -8.55
C LEU A 126 -1.21 -1.87 -8.05
N THR A 127 -0.64 -1.24 -7.03
CA THR A 127 -1.05 0.12 -6.62
C THR A 127 0.13 1.06 -6.77
N ALA A 128 -0.14 2.28 -7.21
CA ALA A 128 0.84 3.34 -7.14
C ALA A 128 1.07 3.81 -5.68
N GLU A 129 2.04 4.70 -5.56
CA GLU A 129 2.41 5.41 -4.35
C GLU A 129 1.28 6.38 -3.91
N GLY A 130 1.05 6.53 -2.61
CA GLY A 130 0.11 7.51 -2.06
C GLY A 130 -1.38 7.24 -2.30
N CYS A 131 -1.76 6.00 -2.61
CA CYS A 131 -3.16 5.59 -2.75
C CYS A 131 -3.91 5.62 -1.39
N ARG A 132 -5.18 6.03 -1.39
CA ARG A 132 -6.06 6.04 -0.20
C ARG A 132 -7.27 5.15 -0.43
N PHE A 133 -7.33 4.03 0.28
CA PHE A 133 -8.44 3.07 0.23
C PHE A 133 -9.30 3.22 1.49
N LEU A 134 -10.20 4.20 1.48
CA LEU A 134 -11.08 4.53 2.60
C LEU A 134 -12.33 3.63 2.57
N SER A 135 -12.90 3.25 3.72
CA SER A 135 -14.02 2.30 3.86
C SER A 135 -15.37 2.75 3.24
N GLY A 136 -15.39 3.05 1.95
CA GLY A 136 -16.55 3.49 1.18
C GLY A 136 -16.89 4.99 1.32
N PRO A 137 -17.78 5.49 0.45
CA PRO A 137 -18.14 6.91 0.40
C PRO A 137 -19.05 7.36 1.55
N ALA A 138 -19.72 6.44 2.23
CA ALA A 138 -20.63 6.74 3.35
C ALA A 138 -19.91 6.82 4.71
N TYR A 139 -18.58 6.95 4.71
CA TYR A 139 -17.76 6.96 5.92
C TYR A 139 -18.11 8.11 6.87
N HIS A 140 -18.64 9.22 6.34
CA HIS A 140 -19.24 10.30 7.13
C HIS A 140 -20.64 10.60 6.61
N ASN A 141 -21.61 10.68 7.52
CA ASN A 141 -22.93 11.22 7.22
C ASN A 141 -22.85 12.74 7.10
N PHE A 142 -23.63 13.31 6.19
CA PHE A 142 -23.65 14.76 5.91
C PHE A 142 -25.07 15.27 5.61
N ASP A 143 -26.09 14.46 5.86
CA ASP A 143 -27.48 14.75 5.53
C ASP A 143 -28.13 15.78 6.46
N ARG A 144 -27.63 15.93 7.70
CA ARG A 144 -28.17 16.89 8.67
C ARG A 144 -27.43 18.21 8.62
N THR A 145 -28.18 19.30 8.46
CA THR A 145 -27.63 20.67 8.49
C THR A 145 -27.67 21.32 9.87
N ASP A 146 -28.32 20.67 10.85
CA ASP A 146 -28.54 21.16 12.21
C ASP A 146 -27.60 20.53 13.26
N VAL A 147 -26.78 19.55 12.85
CA VAL A 147 -25.78 18.88 13.71
C VAL A 147 -24.41 18.93 13.02
N PRO A 148 -23.31 19.26 13.71
CA PRO A 148 -21.97 19.22 13.12
C PRO A 148 -21.64 17.83 12.54
N MET A 149 -21.02 17.77 11.36
CA MET A 149 -20.70 16.52 10.65
C MET A 149 -19.97 15.48 11.54
N ALA A 150 -19.08 15.93 12.42
CA ALA A 150 -18.34 15.07 13.36
C ALA A 150 -19.24 14.29 14.34
N LEU A 151 -20.47 14.75 14.57
CA LEU A 151 -21.45 14.14 15.48
C LEU A 151 -22.56 13.37 14.75
N GLN A 152 -22.57 13.37 13.40
CA GLN A 152 -23.60 12.69 12.60
C GLN A 152 -23.32 11.18 12.39
N GLY A 153 -22.12 10.73 12.74
CA GLY A 153 -21.68 9.34 12.53
C GLY A 153 -21.37 9.03 11.06
N GLY A 154 -21.43 7.74 10.70
CA GLY A 154 -21.14 7.26 9.36
C GLY A 154 -21.24 5.75 9.26
N ARG A 155 -20.97 5.20 8.07
CA ARG A 155 -21.02 3.76 7.78
C ARG A 155 -19.77 3.31 7.05
N LEU A 156 -19.09 2.32 7.61
CA LEU A 156 -17.97 1.66 6.96
C LEU A 156 -18.49 0.64 5.93
N ARG A 157 -17.86 0.60 4.76
CA ARG A 157 -18.05 -0.42 3.74
C ARG A 157 -16.71 -1.03 3.38
N ARG A 158 -16.70 -2.36 3.19
CA ARG A 158 -15.56 -3.05 2.59
C ARG A 158 -15.47 -2.72 1.10
N ILE A 159 -14.30 -2.29 0.66
CA ILE A 159 -13.93 -2.14 -0.76
C ILE A 159 -13.22 -3.43 -1.20
N VAL A 160 -13.40 -3.80 -2.46
CA VAL A 160 -12.69 -4.92 -3.08
C VAL A 160 -12.03 -4.40 -4.36
N ILE A 161 -10.71 -4.57 -4.45
CA ILE A 161 -9.97 -4.44 -5.69
C ILE A 161 -9.78 -5.85 -6.23
N GLU A 162 -10.42 -6.13 -7.36
CA GLU A 162 -10.34 -7.45 -7.98
C GLU A 162 -8.94 -7.76 -8.50
N SER A 163 -8.72 -9.02 -8.89
CA SER A 163 -7.44 -9.46 -9.43
C SER A 163 -7.10 -8.74 -10.75
N ASP A 164 -5.82 -8.68 -11.10
CA ASP A 164 -5.31 -8.09 -12.36
C ASP A 164 -5.67 -6.60 -12.54
N CYS A 165 -5.72 -5.87 -11.43
CA CYS A 165 -5.99 -4.43 -11.44
C CYS A 165 -4.73 -3.61 -11.20
N TRP A 166 -4.63 -2.47 -11.89
CA TRP A 166 -3.69 -1.40 -11.56
C TRP A 166 -4.43 -0.17 -11.04
N VAL A 167 -4.08 0.26 -9.83
CA VAL A 167 -4.61 1.46 -9.18
C VAL A 167 -3.59 2.59 -9.32
N ALA A 168 -3.93 3.58 -10.14
CA ALA A 168 -3.17 4.81 -10.31
C ALA A 168 -3.14 5.65 -9.02
N PRO A 169 -2.15 6.55 -8.83
CA PRO A 169 -2.02 7.29 -7.58
C PRO A 169 -3.21 8.21 -7.38
N THR A 170 -3.65 8.36 -6.13
CA THR A 170 -4.59 9.43 -5.79
C THR A 170 -3.91 10.75 -6.13
N ARG A 171 -4.51 11.53 -7.04
CA ARG A 171 -3.94 12.79 -7.50
C ARG A 171 -3.70 13.71 -6.30
N TRP A 172 -2.45 13.94 -5.92
CA TRP A 172 -2.08 15.16 -5.22
C TRP A 172 -2.20 16.28 -6.27
N SER A 173 -3.25 17.09 -6.21
CA SER A 173 -3.36 18.25 -7.08
C SER A 173 -2.30 19.28 -6.69
N TRP A 174 -1.09 19.12 -7.22
CA TRP A 174 -0.24 20.24 -7.64
C TRP A 174 -0.49 20.59 -9.11
N GLN A 175 -1.65 20.20 -9.65
CA GLN A 175 -2.22 21.00 -10.72
C GLN A 175 -2.59 22.33 -10.07
N ALA A 176 -1.67 23.27 -10.23
CA ALA A 176 -2.01 24.66 -10.40
C ALA A 176 -3.38 24.73 -11.10
N TRP A 177 -4.32 25.39 -10.44
CA TRP A 177 -5.30 26.22 -11.15
C TRP A 177 -4.60 26.83 -12.37
N PRO A 178 -5.22 26.96 -13.55
CA PRO A 178 -4.56 27.63 -14.67
C PRO A 178 -4.16 29.04 -14.21
N LEU A 179 -2.90 29.19 -13.79
CA LEU A 179 -2.30 30.46 -13.46
C LEU A 179 -2.03 31.07 -14.83
N ALA A 180 -3.04 31.81 -15.27
CA ALA A 180 -3.04 32.95 -16.16
C ALA A 180 -2.22 32.84 -17.48
N PRO A 181 -2.80 33.24 -18.63
CA PRO A 181 -2.17 33.15 -19.96
C PRO A 181 -0.95 34.09 -20.18
N TRP A 182 -0.37 34.66 -19.12
CA TRP A 182 0.70 35.67 -19.20
C TRP A 182 2.11 35.11 -19.02
N LEU A 183 2.28 33.81 -18.78
CA LEU A 183 3.58 33.14 -18.88
C LEU A 183 3.85 32.68 -20.32
N GLN A 184 3.71 33.61 -21.25
CA GLN A 184 4.39 33.52 -22.54
C GLN A 184 5.86 33.84 -22.26
N LEU A 185 6.75 32.89 -22.59
CA LEU A 185 8.17 33.19 -22.74
C LEU A 185 8.27 34.34 -23.75
N ALA A 186 8.71 35.51 -23.28
CA ALA A 186 9.21 36.56 -24.14
C ALA A 186 10.48 36.04 -24.86
N PRO A 187 10.74 36.49 -26.10
CA PRO A 187 11.52 35.77 -27.11
C PRO A 187 12.95 35.42 -26.73
#